data_AF-A0A661THD4-F1
#
_entry.id   AF-A0A661THD4-F1
#
_cell.length_a   1.000
_cell.length_b   1.000
_cell.length_c   1.000
_cell.angle_alpha   90.00
_cell.angle_beta   90.00
_cell.angle_gamma   90.00
#
_symmetry.space_group_name_H-M   'P 1'
#
loop_
_entity.id
_entity.type
_entity.pdbx_description
1 polymer ?
#
loop_
_entity_poly.entity_id
_entity_poly.type
_entity_poly.pdbx_seq_one_letter_code
_entity_poly.pdbx_strand_id
1 'polypeptide(L)' 'VKVIIGGAPVNQKYADEIGADGYAADAGSASKLAKSIIAA' A
#
# COMPACT_ATOMS: atom_id res chain seq x y z
N VAL A 1 8.86 6.94 -8.37
CA VAL A 1 8.91 6.45 -6.98
C VAL A 1 7.47 6.21 -6.54
N LYS A 2 7.20 5.08 -5.88
CA LYS A 2 5.85 4.66 -5.48
C LYS A 2 5.76 4.53 -3.97
N VAL A 3 4.67 5.00 -3.36
CA VAL A 3 4.47 5.07 -1.92
C VAL A 3 3.36 4.12 -1.51
N ILE A 4 3.69 3.19 -0.61
CA ILE A 4 2.75 2.22 -0.03
C ILE A 4 2.67 2.48 1.48
N ILE A 5 1.46 2.52 2.04
CA ILE A 5 1.23 2.69 3.48
C ILE A 5 0.62 1.44 4.13
N GLY A 6 0.81 1.25 5.43
CA GLY A 6 0.26 0.11 6.17
C GLY A 6 0.42 0.26 7.69
N GLY A 7 -0.23 -0.64 8.44
CA GLY A 7 -0.25 -0.65 9.90
C GLY A 7 -1.67 -0.65 10.48
N ALA A 8 -1.80 -1.03 11.76
CA ALA A 8 -3.10 -1.14 12.45
C ALA A 8 -4.02 0.10 12.40
N PRO A 9 -3.52 1.35 12.43
CA PRO A 9 -4.40 2.53 12.42
C PRO A 9 -4.82 3.00 11.01
N VAL A 10 -4.31 2.39 9.94
CA VAL A 10 -4.59 2.84 8.56
C VAL A 10 -5.35 1.79 7.75
N ASN A 11 -5.99 2.23 6.68
CA ASN A 11 -6.77 1.39 5.77
C ASN A 11 -6.74 1.95 4.34
N GLN A 12 -7.37 1.23 3.40
CA GLN A 12 -7.45 1.65 2.00
C GLN A 12 -8.04 3.06 1.83
N LYS A 13 -9.12 3.38 2.57
CA LYS A 13 -9.76 4.70 2.50
C LYS A 13 -8.78 5.82 2.85
N TYR A 14 -7.96 5.63 3.88
CA TYR A 14 -6.95 6.61 4.27
C TYR A 14 -5.84 6.72 3.21
N ALA A 15 -5.43 5.60 2.61
CA ALA A 15 -4.46 5.60 1.52
C ALA A 15 -4.97 6.39 0.31
N ASP A 16 -6.25 6.22 -0.04
CA ASP A 16 -6.91 6.97 -1.12
C ASP A 16 -6.99 8.47 -0.77
N GLU A 17 -7.32 8.80 0.48
CA GLU A 17 -7.44 10.18 0.98
C GLU A 17 -6.13 10.96 0.89
N ILE A 18 -5.00 10.32 1.21
CA ILE A 18 -3.68 10.96 1.15
C ILE A 18 -2.99 10.84 -0.22
N GLY A 19 -3.57 10.09 -1.16
CA GLY A 19 -3.00 9.85 -2.48
C GLY A 19 -1.81 8.89 -2.50
N ALA A 20 -1.80 7.88 -1.62
CA ALA A 20 -0.80 6.82 -1.67
C ALA A 20 -1.03 5.91 -2.89
N ASP A 21 0.05 5.33 -3.43
CA ASP A 21 -0.03 4.39 -4.56
C ASP A 21 -0.53 2.99 -4.15
N GLY A 22 -0.60 2.71 -2.84
CA GLY A 22 -1.13 1.45 -2.34
C GLY A 22 -1.23 1.36 -0.81
N TYR A 23 -2.03 0.38 -0.37
CA TYR A 23 -2.18 0.01 1.04
C TYR A 23 -2.01 -1.49 1.24
N ALA A 24 -1.35 -1.87 2.33
CA ALA A 24 -1.23 -3.26 2.76
C ALA A 24 -1.52 -3.41 4.26
N ALA A 25 -2.30 -4.44 4.60
CA ALA A 25 -2.70 -4.73 5.98
C ALA A 25 -1.60 -5.43 6.79
N ASP A 26 -0.64 -6.07 6.11
CA ASP A 26 0.43 -6.86 6.71
C ASP A 26 1.68 -6.87 5.82
N ALA A 27 2.81 -7.32 6.36
CA ALA A 27 4.07 -7.34 5.63
C ALA A 27 4.06 -8.30 4.42
N GLY A 28 3.33 -9.42 4.51
CA GLY A 28 3.21 -10.38 3.43
C GLY A 28 2.45 -9.81 2.23
N SER A 29 1.31 -9.17 2.48
CA SER A 29 0.54 -8.47 1.44
C SER A 29 1.31 -7.28 0.85
N ALA A 30 2.08 -6.54 1.67
CA ALA A 30 2.91 -5.43 1.19
C ALA A 30 3.96 -5.87 0.16
N SER A 31 4.63 -7.00 0.39
CA SER A 31 5.64 -7.53 -0.54
C SER A 31 5.05 -7.93 -1.90
N LYS A 32 3.83 -8.51 -1.90
CA LYS A 32 3.10 -8.87 -3.12
C LYS A 32 2.65 -7.62 -3.87
N LEU A 33 2.09 -6.64 -3.14
CA LEU A 33 1.64 -5.37 -3.71
C LEU A 33 2.79 -4.60 -4.36
N ALA A 34 3.95 -4.51 -3.69
CA ALA A 34 5.13 -3.86 -4.23
C ALA A 34 5.57 -4.49 -5.57
N LYS A 35 5.56 -5.83 -5.67
CA LYS A 35 5.85 -6.53 -6.93
C LYS A 35 4.85 -6.18 -8.04
N SER A 36 3.55 -6.16 -7.72
CA SER A 36 2.53 -5.79 -8.70
C SER A 36 2.65 -4.34 -9.18
N ILE A 37 3.00 -3.41 -8.28
CA ILE A 37 3.14 -1.98 -8.62
C ILE A 37 4.37 -1.72 -9.50
N ILE A 38 5.48 -2.43 -9.29
CA ILE A 38 6.70 -2.24 -10.08
C ILE A 38 6.60 -2.93 -11.45
N ALA A 39 5.78 -3.97 -11.56
CA ALA A 39 5.54 -4.67 -12.82
C ALA A 39 4.56 -3.93 -13.77
N ALA A 40 3.92 -2.86 -13.29
CA ALA A 40 2.94 -2.05 -14.02
C ALA A 40 3.56 -0.83 -14.71
#